data_AF-A0A350QC78-F1
#
_entry.id   AF-A0A350QC78-F1
#
_cell.length_a   1.000
_cell.length_b   1.000
_cell.length_c   1.000
_cell.angle_alpha   90.00
_cell.angle_beta   90.00
_cell.angle_gamma   90.00
#
_symmetry.space_group_name_H-M   'P 1'
#
loop_
_entity.id
_entity.type
_entity.pdbx_description
1 polymer ?
#
loop_
_entity_poly.entity_id
_entity_poly.type
_entity_poly.pdbx_seq_one_letter_code
_entity_poly.pdbx_strand_id
1 'polypeptide(L)'
;MAIAAYGLVETLDADGRFHWALLHLMGQFNVEALENAEETLSQQPDHLFGLATAGDASLALGDSASAREYYRRWLDAYETEMAKNLVEYQEHEGVFPEMRATAEVLGRND
;
A
#
# COMPACT_ATOMS: atom_id res chain seq x y z
N MET A 1 20.90 4.66 1.63
CA MET A 1 20.89 6.08 2.05
C MET A 1 19.49 6.70 2.07
N ALA A 2 18.49 6.24 1.29
CA ALA A 2 17.12 6.77 1.35
C ALA A 2 16.29 6.28 2.57
N ILE A 3 16.28 4.97 2.86
CA ILE A 3 15.51 4.38 3.99
C ILE A 3 15.90 5.00 5.34
N ALA A 4 17.20 5.22 5.56
CA ALA A 4 17.70 5.81 6.79
C ALA A 4 17.21 7.25 7.04
N ALA A 5 16.85 8.00 5.99
CA ALA A 5 16.32 9.36 6.15
C ALA A 5 14.87 9.35 6.65
N TYR A 6 14.04 8.41 6.18
CA TYR A 6 12.66 8.25 6.62
C TYR A 6 12.57 7.80 8.08
N GLY A 7 13.43 6.87 8.50
CA GLY A 7 13.48 6.40 9.90
C GLY A 7 13.95 7.44 10.93
N LEU A 8 14.39 8.63 10.51
CA LEU A 8 14.78 9.73 11.39
C LEU A 8 13.66 10.76 11.61
N VAL A 9 12.56 10.70 10.85
CA VAL A 9 11.42 11.60 10.98
C VAL A 9 10.50 11.08 12.08
N GLU A 10 10.18 11.91 13.09
CA GLU A 10 9.36 11.50 14.24
C GLU A 10 7.93 11.09 13.85
N THR A 11 7.34 11.71 12.83
CA THR A 11 6.00 11.36 12.33
C THR A 11 5.94 11.51 10.81
N LEU A 12 5.69 10.41 10.11
CA LEU A 12 5.37 10.41 8.68
C LEU A 12 3.85 10.39 8.48
N ASP A 13 3.36 11.18 7.54
CA ASP A 13 2.00 11.08 7.00
C ASP A 13 1.84 9.87 6.07
N ALA A 14 0.66 9.68 5.49
CA ALA A 14 0.35 8.48 4.69
C ALA A 14 1.21 8.41 3.41
N ASP A 15 1.42 9.53 2.73
CA ASP A 15 2.32 9.63 1.58
C ASP A 15 3.79 9.30 1.94
N GLY A 16 4.31 9.87 3.03
CA GLY A 16 5.65 9.57 3.51
C GLY A 16 5.83 8.08 3.87
N ARG A 17 4.78 7.46 4.45
CA ARG A 17 4.78 6.02 4.78
C ARG A 17 4.69 5.14 3.54
N PHE A 18 3.92 5.54 2.53
CA PHE A 18 3.85 4.86 1.25
C PHE A 18 5.23 4.80 0.58
N HIS A 19 5.91 5.95 0.45
CA HIS A 19 7.27 6.00 -0.09
C HIS A 19 8.26 5.13 0.71
N TRP A 20 8.16 5.16 2.03
CA TRP A 20 9.03 4.35 2.88
C TRP A 20 8.80 2.85 2.69
N ALA A 21 7.55 2.42 2.59
CA ALA A 21 7.21 1.03 2.38
C ALA A 21 7.61 0.53 0.97
N LEU A 22 7.49 1.36 -0.07
CA LEU A 22 8.03 1.05 -1.40
C LEU A 22 9.55 0.85 -1.38
N LEU A 23 10.29 1.69 -0.65
CA LEU A 23 11.74 1.52 -0.51
C LEU A 23 12.08 0.21 0.21
N HIS A 24 11.29 -0.19 1.20
CA HIS A 24 11.45 -1.49 1.86
C HIS A 24 11.16 -2.66 0.91
N LEU A 25 10.07 -2.61 0.13
CA LEU A 25 9.77 -3.63 -0.90
C LEU A 25 10.90 -3.76 -1.92
N MET A 26 11.40 -2.64 -2.46
CA MET A 26 12.53 -2.66 -3.40
C MET A 26 13.82 -3.20 -2.78
N GLY A 27 14.01 -2.97 -1.47
CA GLY A 27 15.11 -3.53 -0.68
C GLY A 27 14.89 -4.96 -0.20
N GLN A 28 13.74 -5.58 -0.52
CA GLN A 28 13.31 -6.90 -0.04
C GLN A 28 13.14 -7.00 1.48
N PHE A 29 12.93 -5.87 2.14
CA PHE A 29 12.56 -5.75 3.55
C PHE A 29 11.04 -5.88 3.70
N ASN A 30 10.50 -7.03 3.28
CA ASN A 30 9.06 -7.18 3.07
C ASN A 30 8.27 -7.20 4.39
N VAL A 31 8.90 -7.61 5.51
CA VAL A 31 8.26 -7.55 6.84
C VAL A 31 8.05 -6.08 7.24
N GLU A 32 9.10 -5.27 7.12
CA GLU A 32 9.08 -3.85 7.43
C GLU A 32 8.13 -3.07 6.51
N ALA A 33 8.05 -3.46 5.23
CA ALA A 33 7.07 -2.92 4.30
C ALA A 33 5.63 -3.20 4.75
N LEU A 34 5.35 -4.44 5.18
CA LEU A 34 4.04 -4.84 5.67
C LEU A 34 3.68 -4.08 6.95
N GLU A 35 4.58 -4.01 7.92
CA GLU A 35 4.36 -3.28 9.18
C GLU A 35 4.03 -1.79 8.94
N ASN A 36 4.76 -1.14 8.03
CA ASN A 36 4.50 0.26 7.66
C ASN A 36 3.13 0.45 6.99
N ALA A 37 2.75 -0.48 6.11
CA ALA A 37 1.46 -0.46 5.45
C ALA A 37 0.31 -0.67 6.47
N GLU A 38 0.47 -1.63 7.38
CA GLU A 38 -0.51 -1.92 8.43
C GLU A 38 -0.65 -0.77 9.43
N GLU A 39 0.43 -0.05 9.75
CA GLU A 39 0.34 1.16 10.57
C GLU A 39 -0.50 2.25 9.88
N THR A 40 -0.32 2.44 8.57
CA THR A 40 -1.14 3.36 7.77
C THR A 40 -2.61 2.93 7.82
N LEU A 41 -2.89 1.64 7.65
CA LEU A 41 -4.24 1.06 7.67
C LEU A 41 -4.88 1.11 9.06
N SER A 42 -4.10 1.11 10.15
CA SER A 42 -4.63 1.28 11.50
C SER A 42 -5.26 2.66 11.72
N GLN A 43 -4.81 3.66 10.97
CA GLN A 43 -5.30 5.04 11.02
C GLN A 43 -6.32 5.33 9.92
N GLN A 44 -6.09 4.77 8.73
CA GLN A 44 -6.91 4.94 7.54
C GLN A 44 -7.21 3.56 6.92
N PRO A 45 -8.24 2.85 7.41
CA PRO A 45 -8.47 1.43 7.07
C PRO A 45 -8.59 1.11 5.59
N ASP A 46 -9.09 2.05 4.80
CA ASP A 46 -9.36 1.85 3.38
C ASP A 46 -8.33 2.56 2.48
N HIS A 47 -7.24 3.08 3.05
CA HIS A 47 -6.23 3.83 2.31
C HIS A 47 -5.59 2.99 1.18
N LEU A 48 -5.70 3.46 -0.07
CA LEU A 48 -5.38 2.67 -1.26
C LEU A 48 -3.90 2.29 -1.33
N PHE A 49 -3.00 3.19 -0.97
CA PHE A 49 -1.56 2.88 -0.94
C PHE A 49 -1.21 1.90 0.18
N GLY A 50 -1.90 1.99 1.32
CA GLY A 50 -1.69 1.05 2.43
C GLY A 50 -2.14 -0.36 2.02
N LEU A 51 -3.32 -0.48 1.41
CA LEU A 51 -3.87 -1.75 0.96
C LEU A 51 -3.01 -2.39 -0.14
N ALA A 52 -2.59 -1.63 -1.15
CA ALA A 52 -1.73 -2.15 -2.22
C ALA A 52 -0.37 -2.62 -1.69
N THR A 53 0.27 -1.80 -0.85
CA THR A 53 1.58 -2.11 -0.26
C THR A 53 1.52 -3.34 0.64
N ALA A 54 0.48 -3.46 1.48
CA ALA A 54 0.28 -4.65 2.32
C ALA A 54 0.05 -5.90 1.46
N GLY A 55 -0.68 -5.76 0.34
CA GLY A 55 -0.87 -6.82 -0.65
C GLY A 55 0.44 -7.30 -1.27
N ASP A 56 1.26 -6.37 -1.75
CA ASP A 56 2.56 -6.67 -2.36
C ASP A 56 3.55 -7.28 -1.36
N ALA A 57 3.62 -6.73 -0.16
CA ALA A 57 4.47 -7.24 0.92
C ALA A 57 4.05 -8.66 1.32
N SER A 58 2.75 -8.91 1.48
CA SER A 58 2.21 -10.24 1.78
C SER A 58 2.56 -11.25 0.68
N LEU A 59 2.42 -10.86 -0.59
CA LEU A 59 2.78 -11.71 -1.72
C LEU A 59 4.29 -12.03 -1.72
N ALA A 60 5.13 -11.04 -1.47
CA ALA A 60 6.58 -11.20 -1.41
C ALA A 60 7.04 -12.06 -0.20
N LEU A 61 6.24 -12.12 0.87
CA LEU A 61 6.42 -13.02 2.01
C LEU A 61 5.85 -14.43 1.77
N GLY A 62 5.19 -14.67 0.63
CA GLY A 62 4.56 -15.95 0.30
C GLY A 62 3.17 -16.15 0.92
N ASP A 63 2.59 -15.12 1.56
CA ASP A 63 1.23 -15.15 2.08
C ASP A 63 0.23 -14.66 1.04
N SER A 64 -0.08 -15.55 0.09
CA SER A 64 -1.06 -15.25 -0.96
C SER A 64 -2.49 -15.09 -0.45
N ALA A 65 -2.80 -15.60 0.74
CA ALA A 65 -4.14 -15.45 1.33
C ALA A 65 -4.35 -14.01 1.81
N SER A 66 -3.39 -13.47 2.57
CA SER A 66 -3.42 -12.07 3.00
C SER A 66 -3.32 -11.11 1.82
N ALA A 67 -2.47 -11.42 0.83
CA ALA A 67 -2.37 -10.61 -0.39
C ALA A 67 -3.71 -10.48 -1.12
N ARG A 68 -4.43 -11.60 -1.30
CA ARG A 68 -5.77 -11.60 -1.90
C ARG A 68 -6.75 -10.74 -1.11
N GLU A 69 -6.74 -10.86 0.22
CA GLU A 69 -7.66 -10.10 1.07
C GLU A 69 -7.40 -8.59 0.99
N TYR A 70 -6.14 -8.16 1.04
CA TYR A 70 -5.77 -6.75 0.88
C TYR A 70 -6.20 -6.19 -0.47
N TYR A 71 -5.96 -6.94 -1.56
CA TYR A 71 -6.36 -6.51 -2.90
C TYR A 71 -7.87 -6.56 -3.15
N ARG A 72 -8.60 -7.47 -2.50
CA ARG A 72 -10.08 -7.46 -2.48
C ARG A 72 -10.60 -6.18 -1.84
N ARG A 73 -10.08 -5.83 -0.65
CA ARG A 73 -10.42 -4.59 0.05
C ARG A 73 -10.06 -3.36 -0.77
N TRP A 74 -8.95 -3.40 -1.50
CA TRP A 74 -8.55 -2.32 -2.41
C TRP A 74 -9.61 -2.06 -3.49
N LEU A 75 -10.12 -3.13 -4.14
CA LEU A 75 -11.20 -3.02 -5.13
C LEU A 75 -12.48 -2.45 -4.51
N ASP A 76 -12.84 -2.91 -3.30
CA ASP A 76 -14.04 -2.44 -2.59
C ASP A 76 -13.94 -0.95 -2.20
N ALA A 77 -12.74 -0.49 -1.86
CA ALA A 77 -12.47 0.88 -1.41
C ALA A 77 -12.27 1.89 -2.56
N TYR A 78 -11.80 1.45 -3.73
CA TYR A 78 -11.26 2.30 -4.80
C TYR A 78 -12.12 3.53 -5.11
N GLU A 79 -13.40 3.36 -5.46
CA GLU A 79 -14.25 4.47 -5.88
C GLU A 79 -14.51 5.46 -4.73
N THR A 80 -14.67 4.95 -3.50
CA THR A 80 -14.91 5.80 -2.31
C THR A 80 -13.68 6.60 -1.93
N GLU A 81 -12.50 5.99 -2.00
CA GLU A 81 -11.22 6.64 -1.70
C GLU A 81 -10.83 7.66 -2.76
N MET A 82 -10.97 7.33 -4.05
CA MET A 82 -10.68 8.27 -5.13
C MET A 82 -11.59 9.51 -5.08
N ALA A 83 -12.84 9.35 -4.64
CA ALA A 83 -13.77 10.48 -4.45
C ALA A 83 -13.35 11.46 -3.34
N LYS A 84 -12.45 11.07 -2.42
CA LYS A 84 -11.90 11.96 -1.39
C LYS A 84 -10.98 13.03 -1.96
N ASN A 85 -10.46 12.84 -3.17
CA ASN A 85 -9.53 13.78 -3.82
C ASN A 85 -8.33 14.15 -2.93
N LEU A 86 -7.72 13.15 -2.28
CA LEU A 86 -6.52 13.36 -1.48
C LEU A 86 -5.37 13.85 -2.37
N VAL A 87 -4.58 14.79 -1.87
CA VAL A 87 -3.46 15.38 -2.63
C VAL A 87 -2.47 14.28 -3.05
N GLU A 88 -2.12 13.38 -2.14
CA GLU A 88 -1.22 12.24 -2.42
C GLU A 88 -1.75 11.33 -3.55
N TYR A 89 -3.06 11.12 -3.65
CA TYR A 89 -3.63 10.35 -4.76
C TYR A 89 -3.52 11.10 -6.09
N GLN A 90 -3.65 12.42 -6.09
CA GLN A 90 -3.50 13.24 -7.30
C GLN A 90 -2.05 13.30 -7.77
N GLU A 91 -1.10 13.49 -6.84
CA GLU A 91 0.33 13.54 -7.14
C GLU A 91 0.87 12.21 -7.67
N HIS A 92 0.21 11.10 -7.33
CA HIS A 92 0.56 9.76 -7.75
C HIS A 92 -0.49 9.10 -8.65
N GLU A 93 -1.31 9.85 -9.37
CA GLU A 93 -2.42 9.30 -10.17
C GLU A 93 -1.97 8.19 -11.17
N GLY A 94 -0.73 8.30 -11.65
CA GLY A 94 -0.14 7.38 -12.63
C GLY A 94 0.08 5.95 -12.14
N VAL A 95 0.09 5.69 -10.82
CA VAL A 95 0.32 4.34 -10.28
C VAL A 95 -0.97 3.52 -10.15
N PHE A 96 -2.13 4.18 -10.09
CA PHE A 96 -3.41 3.51 -9.88
C PHE A 96 -3.81 2.49 -10.96
N PRO A 97 -3.56 2.72 -12.27
CA PRO A 97 -3.87 1.73 -13.29
C PRO A 97 -3.16 0.38 -13.06
N GLU A 98 -1.90 0.40 -12.65
CA GLU A 98 -1.13 -0.82 -12.36
C GLU A 98 -1.63 -1.48 -11.07
N MET A 99 -1.82 -0.70 -10.00
CA MET A 99 -2.39 -1.22 -8.75
C MET A 99 -3.77 -1.87 -8.98
N ARG A 100 -4.63 -1.24 -9.79
CA ARG A 100 -5.93 -1.78 -10.16
C ARG A 100 -5.81 -3.08 -10.93
N ALA A 101 -4.91 -3.15 -11.91
CA ALA A 101 -4.68 -4.38 -12.67
C ALA A 101 -4.24 -5.53 -11.75
N THR A 102 -3.31 -5.28 -10.83
CA THR A 102 -2.89 -6.25 -9.81
C THR A 102 -4.06 -6.67 -8.92
N ALA A 103 -4.86 -5.69 -8.45
CA ALA A 103 -6.00 -5.95 -7.60
C ALA A 103 -7.06 -6.81 -8.31
N GLU A 104 -7.33 -6.57 -9.59
CA GLU A 104 -8.26 -7.35 -10.40
C GLU A 104 -7.78 -8.79 -10.63
N VAL A 105 -6.47 -9.03 -10.70
CA VAL A 105 -5.88 -10.37 -10.82
C VAL A 105 -5.92 -11.13 -9.49
N LEU A 106 -5.58 -10.47 -8.38
CA LEU A 106 -5.36 -11.14 -7.09
C LEU A 106 -6.59 -11.14 -6.18
N GLY A 107 -7.40 -10.09 -6.22
CA GLY A 107 -8.47 -9.80 -5.26
C GLY A 107 -9.87 -10.24 -5.69
N ARG A 108 -10.05 -10.74 -6.92
CA ARG A 108 -11.34 -11.30 -7.34
C ARG A 108 -11.49 -12.72 -6.78
N ASN A 109 -12.70 -13.03 -6.30
CA ASN A 109 -13.08 -14.39 -5.96
C ASN A 109 -13.46 -15.13 -7.26
N ASP A 110 -12.83 -16.26 -7.53
CA ASP A 110 -13.32 -17.24 -8.52
C ASP A 110 -14.64 -17.88 -8.06
#